data_AF-A0A4Q6GWD2-F1
#
_entry.id   AF-A0A4Q6GWD2-F1
#
_cell.length_a   1.000
_cell.length_b   1.000
_cell.length_c   1.000
_cell.angle_alpha   90.00
_cell.angle_beta   90.00
_cell.angle_gamma   90.00
#
_symmetry.space_group_name_H-M   'P 1'
#
loop_
_entity.id
_entity.type
_entity.pdbx_description
1 polymer ?
#
loop_
_entity_poly.entity_id
_entity_poly.type
_entity_poly.pdbx_seq_one_letter_code
_entity_poly.pdbx_strand_id
1 'polypeptide(L)'
;MNTPQENPSLLQGVRRYRVGTGDFLAWWKESLLSWVPLRWRVVFGLARNRLLLSQAGDRLRLQVHDANGLQELALLPLPLEAIQLDGVLGNRAAKLPRWLLLPAGSALQRRMLLPAAAAERLRDVVRFEIDRQTPFTADHVRFDARVMGRRADGQLDTELVAVPRASFDAALAGLGDLAGSLVGVDASDGAGSPLGVNLLPAELRRRRHDPLSTWKWVLAGVAVLALVAGLWQVLDNRRAVAEAFAAQVDARAVQARVVATQRQQLVDIVEGTAFLDQARAERPTSIEVLDELSRRLPGNTYLEKVGIEGDRLTIIGYSPEASALVGLMQGSRLWRAPALSGAVQPDPRTRLDRFTLVADLASAPAPAPAQGAANGAGTP
;
A
#
# COMPACT_ATOMS: atom_id res chain seq x y z
N MET A 1 -75.60 -11.66 -5.30
CA MET A 1 -74.50 -12.20 -4.46
C MET A 1 -73.39 -12.62 -5.41
N ASN A 2 -72.21 -12.04 -5.24
CA ASN A 2 -71.11 -11.98 -6.20
C ASN A 2 -70.48 -13.33 -6.54
N THR A 3 -70.25 -13.56 -7.83
CA THR A 3 -69.16 -14.41 -8.34
C THR A 3 -68.15 -13.49 -9.06
N PRO A 4 -66.91 -13.36 -8.57
CA PRO A 4 -65.92 -12.53 -9.24
C PRO A 4 -65.38 -13.25 -10.49
N GLN A 5 -65.29 -12.50 -11.59
CA GLN A 5 -64.56 -12.92 -12.79
C GLN A 5 -63.06 -13.02 -12.49
N GLU A 6 -62.46 -14.17 -12.78
CA GLU A 6 -61.02 -14.33 -12.85
C GLU A 6 -60.49 -13.60 -14.10
N ASN A 7 -59.73 -12.53 -13.89
CA ASN A 7 -58.98 -11.82 -14.93
C ASN A 7 -57.65 -12.53 -15.22
N PRO A 8 -57.40 -13.06 -16.42
CA PRO A 8 -56.12 -13.70 -16.78
C PRO A 8 -55.02 -12.70 -17.22
N SER A 9 -55.02 -11.46 -16.70
CA SER A 9 -54.19 -10.36 -17.23
C SER A 9 -52.92 -10.03 -16.43
N LEU A 10 -52.49 -10.85 -15.46
CA LEU A 10 -51.37 -10.49 -14.57
C LEU A 10 -50.09 -11.33 -14.70
N LEU A 11 -49.96 -12.20 -15.71
CA LEU A 11 -48.75 -13.04 -15.89
C LEU A 11 -48.07 -12.93 -17.27
N GLN A 12 -48.20 -11.80 -17.97
CA GLN A 12 -47.41 -11.50 -19.17
C GLN A 12 -46.63 -10.19 -19.02
N GLY A 13 -45.74 -10.13 -18.03
CA GLY A 13 -44.91 -8.93 -17.80
C GLY A 13 -43.45 -9.20 -17.50
N VAL A 14 -43.00 -10.46 -17.41
CA VAL A 14 -41.58 -10.77 -17.19
C VAL A 14 -40.92 -11.01 -18.54
N ARG A 15 -40.72 -9.91 -19.28
CA ARG A 15 -39.79 -9.89 -20.42
C ARG A 15 -38.41 -10.25 -19.89
N ARG A 16 -37.97 -11.47 -20.24
CA ARG A 16 -36.60 -11.95 -20.09
C ARG A 16 -35.63 -10.96 -20.77
N TYR A 17 -35.02 -10.10 -19.98
CA TYR A 17 -33.79 -9.42 -20.36
C TYR A 17 -32.66 -10.46 -20.31
N ARG A 18 -32.48 -11.21 -21.41
CA ARG A 18 -31.18 -11.83 -21.70
C ARG A 18 -30.27 -10.73 -22.23
N VAL A 19 -29.66 -10.01 -21.30
CA VAL A 19 -28.74 -8.91 -21.58
C VAL A 19 -27.32 -9.47 -21.50
N GLY A 20 -26.61 -9.45 -22.62
CA GLY A 20 -25.15 -9.57 -22.59
C GLY A 20 -24.56 -8.40 -21.81
N THR A 21 -23.43 -8.61 -21.14
CA THR A 21 -22.77 -7.61 -20.27
C THR A 21 -22.55 -6.24 -20.93
N GLY A 22 -22.44 -6.19 -22.27
CA GLY A 22 -22.34 -4.94 -23.05
C GLY A 22 -23.62 -4.10 -23.08
N ASP A 23 -24.80 -4.71 -23.21
CA ASP A 23 -26.08 -4.00 -23.25
C ASP A 23 -26.48 -3.45 -21.87
N PHE A 24 -26.07 -4.14 -20.78
CA PHE A 24 -26.28 -3.65 -19.42
C PHE A 24 -25.45 -2.39 -19.16
N LEU A 25 -24.18 -2.38 -19.55
CA LEU A 25 -23.30 -1.22 -19.37
C LEU A 25 -23.75 -0.04 -20.25
N ALA A 26 -24.23 -0.29 -21.46
CA ALA A 26 -24.81 0.73 -22.31
C ALA A 26 -26.07 1.35 -21.68
N TRP A 27 -27.02 0.52 -21.24
CA TRP A 27 -28.23 0.96 -20.54
C TRP A 27 -27.92 1.69 -19.24
N TRP A 28 -26.99 1.17 -18.43
CA TRP A 28 -26.62 1.75 -17.14
C TRP A 28 -25.97 3.12 -17.34
N LYS A 29 -25.08 3.25 -18.33
CA LYS A 29 -24.49 4.53 -18.71
C LYS A 29 -25.55 5.52 -19.19
N GLU A 30 -26.48 5.08 -20.04
CA GLU A 30 -27.57 5.91 -20.56
C GLU A 30 -28.53 6.38 -19.45
N SER A 31 -28.82 5.51 -18.49
CA SER A 31 -29.63 5.80 -17.30
C SER A 31 -28.93 6.79 -16.37
N LEU A 32 -27.64 6.63 -16.10
CA LEU A 32 -26.86 7.58 -15.30
C LEU A 32 -26.79 8.95 -15.99
N LEU A 33 -26.60 8.94 -17.31
CA LEU A 33 -26.58 10.15 -18.11
C LEU A 33 -27.93 10.88 -18.10
N SER A 34 -29.06 10.17 -17.91
CA SER A 34 -30.39 10.76 -17.80
C SER A 34 -30.57 11.61 -16.54
N TRP A 35 -29.80 11.32 -15.48
CA TRP A 35 -29.83 12.07 -14.21
C TRP A 35 -28.81 13.22 -14.17
N VAL A 36 -27.92 13.32 -15.17
CA VAL A 36 -26.94 14.41 -15.24
C VAL A 36 -27.64 15.69 -15.72
N PRO A 37 -27.60 16.79 -14.94
CA PRO A 37 -28.22 18.06 -15.31
C PRO A 37 -27.75 18.56 -16.67
N LEU A 38 -28.62 19.27 -17.41
CA LEU A 38 -28.33 19.76 -18.77
C LEU A 38 -27.03 20.58 -18.85
N ARG A 39 -26.72 21.34 -17.79
CA ARG A 39 -25.47 22.10 -17.64
C ARG A 39 -24.22 21.22 -17.61
N TRP A 40 -24.31 20.06 -16.99
CA TRP A 40 -23.20 19.11 -16.85
C TRP A 40 -23.04 18.31 -18.14
N ARG A 41 -24.13 17.96 -18.84
CA ARG A 41 -24.07 17.34 -20.18
C ARG A 41 -23.33 18.20 -21.22
N VAL A 42 -23.44 19.52 -21.14
CA VAL A 42 -22.69 20.47 -21.98
C VAL A 42 -21.21 20.53 -21.58
N VAL A 43 -20.90 20.50 -20.28
CA VAL A 43 -19.52 20.51 -19.75
C VAL A 43 -18.76 19.22 -20.07
N PHE A 44 -19.44 18.07 -20.03
CA PHE A 44 -18.87 16.76 -20.35
C PHE A 44 -18.94 16.40 -21.84
N GLY A 45 -19.40 17.31 -22.71
CA GLY A 45 -19.50 17.07 -24.16
C GLY A 45 -20.47 15.97 -24.56
N LEU A 46 -21.43 15.64 -23.68
CA LEU A 46 -22.48 14.65 -23.92
C LEU A 46 -23.62 15.23 -24.76
N ALA A 47 -23.80 16.55 -24.72
CA ALA A 47 -24.66 17.25 -25.66
C ALA A 47 -23.88 17.47 -26.97
N ARG A 48 -24.43 17.00 -28.10
CA ARG A 48 -23.88 17.22 -29.46
C ARG A 48 -24.13 18.66 -29.91
N ASN A 49 -23.70 19.63 -29.09
CA ASN A 49 -23.83 21.04 -29.39
C ASN A 49 -22.89 21.37 -30.56
N ARG A 50 -23.48 21.74 -31.69
CA ARG A 50 -22.74 22.07 -32.91
C ARG A 50 -23.36 23.27 -33.59
N LEU A 51 -22.50 24.07 -34.22
CA LEU A 51 -22.92 25.16 -35.09
C LEU A 51 -23.07 24.61 -36.51
N LEU A 52 -24.30 24.62 -37.01
CA LEU A 52 -24.67 24.20 -38.35
C LEU A 52 -24.69 25.42 -39.27
N LEU A 53 -23.96 25.30 -40.38
CA LEU A 53 -23.86 26.27 -41.45
C LEU A 53 -24.64 25.71 -42.63
N SER A 54 -25.73 26.36 -43.05
CA SER A 54 -26.48 25.96 -44.25
C SER A 54 -26.48 27.09 -45.26
N GLN A 55 -26.14 26.78 -46.51
CA GLN A 55 -26.12 27.77 -47.59
C GLN A 55 -27.54 27.91 -48.17
N ALA A 56 -28.05 29.14 -48.19
CA ALA A 56 -29.33 29.51 -48.78
C ALA A 56 -29.08 30.56 -49.88
N GLY A 57 -28.60 30.09 -51.04
CA GLY A 57 -28.18 30.97 -52.13
C GLY A 57 -26.94 31.78 -51.75
N ASP A 58 -27.06 33.11 -51.78
CA ASP A 58 -25.99 34.06 -51.45
C ASP A 58 -25.93 34.41 -49.94
N ARG A 59 -26.66 33.66 -49.11
CA ARG A 59 -26.66 33.84 -47.66
C ARG A 59 -26.31 32.54 -46.94
N LEU A 60 -25.63 32.69 -45.82
CA LEU A 60 -25.28 31.63 -44.89
C LEU A 60 -26.21 31.69 -43.68
N ARG A 61 -27.00 30.64 -43.48
CA ARG A 61 -27.83 30.47 -42.29
C ARG A 61 -27.04 29.74 -41.21
N LEU A 62 -26.98 30.36 -40.04
CA LEU A 62 -26.32 29.87 -38.84
C LEU A 62 -27.37 29.29 -37.89
N GLN A 63 -27.21 28.02 -37.51
CA GLN A 63 -28.10 27.37 -36.57
C GLN A 63 -27.30 26.67 -35.47
N VAL A 64 -27.75 26.73 -34.23
CA VAL A 64 -27.21 25.90 -33.15
C VAL A 64 -28.11 24.69 -33.00
N HIS A 65 -27.50 23.51 -33.02
CA HIS A 65 -28.17 22.27 -32.66
C HIS A 65 -27.76 21.90 -31.24
N ASP A 66 -28.70 21.94 -30.30
CA ASP A 66 -28.51 21.54 -28.90
C ASP A 66 -29.53 20.47 -28.48
N ALA A 67 -29.62 20.18 -27.18
CA ALA A 67 -30.57 19.20 -26.65
C ALA A 67 -32.05 19.62 -26.78
N ASN A 68 -32.33 20.91 -27.01
CA ASN A 68 -33.65 21.47 -27.19
C ASN A 68 -34.04 21.57 -28.67
N GLY A 69 -33.14 21.23 -29.59
CA GLY A 69 -33.36 21.17 -31.03
C GLY A 69 -32.52 22.16 -31.81
N LEU A 70 -33.04 22.56 -32.97
CA LEU A 70 -32.42 23.51 -33.89
C LEU A 70 -32.90 24.93 -33.58
N GLN A 71 -31.97 25.85 -33.33
CA GLN A 71 -32.24 27.27 -33.14
C GLN A 71 -31.49 28.09 -34.18
N GLU A 72 -32.19 28.95 -34.93
CA GLU A 72 -31.57 29.87 -35.87
C GLU A 72 -30.93 31.05 -35.12
N LEU A 73 -29.63 31.26 -35.34
CA LEU A 73 -28.87 32.36 -34.74
C LEU A 73 -28.91 33.61 -35.62
N ALA A 74 -28.59 33.44 -36.90
CA ALA A 74 -28.41 34.56 -37.82
C ALA A 74 -28.38 34.08 -39.28
N LEU A 75 -28.64 35.03 -40.18
CA LEU A 75 -28.50 34.87 -41.63
C LEU A 75 -27.54 35.94 -42.13
N LEU A 76 -26.39 35.54 -42.65
CA LEU A 76 -25.32 36.45 -43.08
C LEU A 76 -25.10 36.38 -44.60
N PRO A 77 -24.70 37.46 -45.28
CA PRO A 77 -24.36 37.43 -46.70
C PRO A 77 -23.03 36.70 -46.93
N LEU A 78 -22.88 35.93 -48.01
CA LEU A 78 -21.61 35.37 -48.46
C LEU A 78 -20.95 36.31 -49.49
N PRO A 79 -19.61 36.28 -49.68
CA PRO A 79 -18.61 35.50 -48.93
C PRO A 79 -18.29 36.10 -47.55
N LEU A 80 -17.89 35.25 -46.60
CA LEU A 80 -17.51 35.63 -45.24
C LEU A 80 -16.19 35.01 -44.86
N GLU A 81 -15.37 35.75 -44.13
CA GLU A 81 -14.16 35.21 -43.51
C GLU A 81 -14.47 34.55 -42.15
N ALA A 82 -13.67 33.54 -41.78
CA ALA A 82 -13.83 32.84 -40.50
C ALA A 82 -13.72 33.75 -39.27
N ILE A 83 -12.93 34.82 -39.36
CA ILE A 83 -12.71 35.80 -38.28
C ILE A 83 -13.95 36.70 -38.11
N GLN A 84 -14.55 37.14 -39.22
CA GLN A 84 -15.78 37.93 -39.20
C GLN A 84 -16.94 37.13 -38.60
N LEU A 85 -17.00 35.83 -38.91
CA LEU A 85 -17.96 34.91 -38.30
C LEU A 85 -17.78 34.83 -36.77
N ASP A 86 -16.54 34.73 -36.28
CA ASP A 86 -16.25 34.71 -34.83
C ASP A 86 -16.62 36.02 -34.12
N GLY A 87 -16.57 37.17 -34.82
CA GLY A 87 -17.01 38.45 -34.28
C GLY A 87 -18.53 38.57 -34.12
N VAL A 88 -19.30 37.92 -35.01
CA VAL A 88 -20.77 37.89 -34.96
C VAL A 88 -21.27 36.81 -33.99
N LEU A 89 -20.54 35.71 -33.86
CA LEU A 89 -20.86 34.62 -32.95
C LEU A 89 -20.46 35.01 -31.51
N GLY A 90 -21.43 35.05 -30.59
CA GLY A 90 -21.10 35.24 -29.17
C GLY A 90 -20.11 34.18 -28.64
N ASN A 91 -19.40 34.50 -27.54
CA ASN A 91 -18.32 33.69 -26.94
C ASN A 91 -18.62 32.19 -26.75
N ARG A 92 -19.91 31.80 -26.63
CA ARG A 92 -20.32 30.40 -26.54
C ARG A 92 -20.45 29.73 -27.90
N ALA A 93 -21.08 30.38 -28.88
CA ALA A 93 -21.32 29.81 -30.21
C ALA A 93 -20.02 29.72 -31.05
N ALA A 94 -19.11 30.69 -30.88
CA ALA A 94 -17.79 30.68 -31.53
C ALA A 94 -16.92 29.47 -31.14
N LYS A 95 -17.14 28.90 -29.95
CA LYS A 95 -16.40 27.72 -29.44
C LYS A 95 -17.00 26.39 -29.89
N LEU A 96 -18.18 26.38 -30.51
CA LEU A 96 -18.82 25.16 -30.96
C LEU A 96 -18.13 24.61 -32.22
N PRO A 97 -18.08 23.27 -32.39
CA PRO A 97 -17.60 22.69 -33.63
C PRO A 97 -18.51 23.12 -34.79
N ARG A 98 -17.89 23.62 -35.86
CA ARG A 98 -18.58 24.10 -37.07
C ARG A 98 -18.83 22.96 -38.03
N TRP A 99 -20.05 22.84 -38.50
CA TRP A 99 -20.50 21.78 -39.38
C TRP A 99 -21.26 22.40 -40.56
N LEU A 100 -20.98 21.95 -41.77
CA LEU A 100 -21.82 22.28 -42.92
C LEU A 100 -23.03 21.35 -42.94
N LEU A 101 -24.22 21.90 -43.12
CA LEU A 101 -25.45 21.16 -43.30
C LEU A 101 -25.90 21.28 -44.76
N LEU A 102 -25.81 20.18 -45.48
CA LEU A 102 -26.28 20.08 -46.85
C LEU A 102 -27.81 19.92 -46.89
N PRO A 103 -28.50 20.53 -47.87
CA PRO A 103 -29.95 20.42 -47.98
C PRO A 103 -30.38 18.99 -48.32
N ALA A 104 -31.57 18.57 -47.90
CA ALA A 104 -32.08 17.21 -48.09
C ALA A 104 -32.03 16.72 -49.54
N GLY A 105 -32.28 17.60 -50.51
CA GLY A 105 -32.23 17.25 -51.94
C GLY A 105 -30.84 16.92 -52.48
N SER A 106 -29.77 17.19 -51.72
CA SER A 106 -28.39 16.88 -52.13
C SER A 106 -27.92 15.49 -51.70
N ALA A 107 -28.68 14.80 -50.84
CA ALA A 107 -28.31 13.52 -50.25
C ALA A 107 -29.34 12.43 -50.57
N LEU A 108 -28.85 11.29 -51.06
CA LEU A 108 -29.63 10.06 -51.18
C LEU A 108 -29.58 9.29 -49.87
N GLN A 109 -30.75 8.99 -49.31
CA GLN A 109 -30.91 8.22 -48.08
C GLN A 109 -31.46 6.83 -48.43
N ARG A 110 -30.78 5.77 -48.01
CA ARG A 110 -31.19 4.40 -48.30
C ARG A 110 -31.09 3.54 -47.04
N ARG A 111 -32.22 2.95 -46.63
CA ARG A 111 -32.25 1.98 -45.53
C ARG A 111 -31.88 0.59 -46.02
N MET A 112 -31.06 -0.10 -45.26
CA MET A 112 -30.59 -1.46 -45.53
C MET A 112 -30.35 -2.25 -44.24
N LEU A 113 -30.46 -3.57 -44.36
CA LEU A 113 -30.22 -4.50 -43.27
C LEU A 113 -28.80 -5.05 -43.37
N LEU A 114 -28.04 -4.95 -42.27
CA LEU A 114 -26.69 -5.49 -42.18
C LEU A 114 -26.54 -6.42 -40.98
N PRO A 115 -25.70 -7.47 -41.06
CA PRO A 115 -25.45 -8.34 -39.91
C PRO A 115 -24.91 -7.58 -38.69
N ALA A 116 -25.22 -8.00 -37.46
CA ALA A 116 -24.70 -7.36 -36.25
C ALA A 116 -23.16 -7.26 -36.20
N ALA A 117 -22.45 -8.21 -36.80
CA ALA A 117 -20.99 -8.20 -36.90
C ALA A 117 -20.45 -7.00 -37.72
N ALA A 118 -21.25 -6.43 -38.62
CA ALA A 118 -20.88 -5.26 -39.40
C ALA A 118 -20.85 -3.98 -38.58
N ALA A 119 -21.36 -3.95 -37.34
CA ALA A 119 -21.42 -2.74 -36.51
C ALA A 119 -20.05 -2.07 -36.32
N GLU A 120 -18.99 -2.85 -36.11
CA GLU A 120 -17.65 -2.33 -35.84
C GLU A 120 -16.95 -1.78 -37.10
N ARG A 121 -17.34 -2.29 -38.28
CA ARG A 121 -16.76 -1.93 -39.58
C ARG A 121 -17.83 -1.44 -40.55
N LEU A 122 -18.81 -0.71 -40.04
CA LEU A 122 -20.02 -0.33 -40.78
C LEU A 122 -19.67 0.40 -42.08
N ARG A 123 -18.73 1.35 -42.02
CA ARG A 123 -18.31 2.14 -43.18
C ARG A 123 -17.67 1.29 -44.28
N ASP A 124 -16.89 0.29 -43.91
CA ASP A 124 -16.23 -0.60 -44.87
C ASP A 124 -17.25 -1.50 -45.56
N VAL A 125 -18.18 -2.08 -44.79
CA VAL A 125 -19.24 -2.94 -45.31
C VAL A 125 -20.16 -2.16 -46.24
N VAL A 126 -20.60 -0.98 -45.80
CA VAL A 126 -21.48 -0.12 -46.59
C VAL A 126 -20.80 0.32 -47.89
N ARG A 127 -19.48 0.54 -47.91
CA ARG A 127 -18.74 0.88 -49.13
C ARG A 127 -19.02 -0.11 -50.27
N PHE A 128 -19.03 -1.41 -49.97
CA PHE A 128 -19.27 -2.46 -50.97
C PHE A 128 -20.75 -2.56 -51.39
N GLU A 129 -21.66 -2.09 -50.55
CA GLU A 129 -23.10 -2.07 -50.82
C GLU A 129 -23.55 -0.83 -51.61
N ILE A 130 -22.73 0.24 -51.71
CA ILE A 130 -23.10 1.48 -52.41
C ILE A 130 -23.50 1.21 -53.86
N ASP A 131 -22.66 0.49 -54.61
CA ASP A 131 -22.87 0.23 -56.03
C ASP A 131 -24.10 -0.66 -56.30
N ARG A 132 -24.53 -1.44 -55.28
CA ARG A 132 -25.71 -2.31 -55.35
C ARG A 132 -26.99 -1.60 -54.92
N GLN A 133 -26.88 -0.67 -53.97
CA GLN A 133 -28.02 -0.05 -53.30
C GLN A 133 -28.31 1.38 -53.78
N THR A 134 -27.40 1.95 -54.58
CA THR A 134 -27.51 3.30 -55.12
C THR A 134 -27.10 3.34 -56.59
N PRO A 135 -27.58 4.31 -57.38
CA PRO A 135 -27.16 4.50 -58.77
C PRO A 135 -25.73 5.09 -58.90
N PHE A 136 -24.98 5.16 -57.79
CA PHE A 136 -23.66 5.76 -57.74
C PHE A 136 -22.60 4.72 -57.43
N THR A 137 -21.39 4.98 -57.92
CA THR A 137 -20.19 4.22 -57.53
C THR A 137 -19.54 4.85 -56.30
N ALA A 138 -19.00 4.04 -55.39
CA ALA A 138 -18.36 4.51 -54.15
C ALA A 138 -17.30 5.63 -54.33
N ASP A 139 -16.62 5.71 -55.46
CA ASP A 139 -15.58 6.73 -55.73
C ASP A 139 -16.13 8.11 -56.13
N HIS A 140 -17.37 8.15 -56.64
CA HIS A 140 -18.04 9.37 -57.09
C HIS A 140 -19.00 9.96 -56.05
N VAL A 141 -19.09 9.34 -54.87
CA VAL A 141 -19.92 9.83 -53.77
C VAL A 141 -19.14 9.98 -52.47
N ARG A 142 -19.56 10.95 -51.66
CA ARG A 142 -19.24 10.99 -50.24
C ARG A 142 -20.36 10.30 -49.49
N PHE A 143 -20.01 9.34 -48.66
CA PHE A 143 -20.97 8.54 -47.95
C PHE A 143 -20.58 8.34 -46.50
N ASP A 144 -21.60 8.12 -45.69
CA ASP A 144 -21.49 7.64 -44.32
C ASP A 144 -22.77 6.85 -43.97
N ALA A 145 -22.72 6.07 -42.90
CA ALA A 145 -23.83 5.24 -42.49
C ALA A 145 -24.08 5.32 -40.99
N ARG A 146 -25.36 5.26 -40.61
CA ARG A 146 -25.79 5.26 -39.21
C ARG A 146 -26.63 4.03 -38.89
N VAL A 147 -26.51 3.54 -37.66
CA VAL A 147 -27.37 2.48 -37.13
C VAL A 147 -28.62 3.12 -36.55
N MET A 148 -29.79 2.74 -37.06
CA MET A 148 -31.10 3.19 -36.59
C MET A 148 -31.63 2.31 -35.47
N GLY A 149 -31.28 1.02 -35.48
CA GLY A 149 -31.69 0.09 -34.44
C GLY A 149 -31.07 -1.29 -34.60
N ARG A 150 -31.17 -2.10 -33.54
CA ARG A 150 -30.86 -3.53 -33.58
C ARG A 150 -32.16 -4.31 -33.56
N ARG A 151 -32.33 -5.23 -34.50
CA ARG A 151 -33.50 -6.11 -34.57
C ARG A 151 -33.25 -7.37 -33.75
N ALA A 152 -34.35 -7.99 -33.28
CA ALA A 152 -34.31 -9.18 -32.43
C ALA A 152 -33.70 -10.43 -33.11
N ASP A 153 -33.64 -10.43 -34.44
CA ASP A 153 -33.05 -11.49 -35.28
C ASP A 153 -31.52 -11.35 -35.43
N GLY A 154 -30.89 -10.38 -34.75
CA GLY A 154 -29.44 -10.14 -34.83
C GLY A 154 -29.00 -9.34 -36.06
N GLN A 155 -29.93 -8.75 -36.81
CA GLN A 155 -29.64 -7.80 -37.88
C GLN A 155 -29.68 -6.35 -37.36
N LEU A 156 -28.96 -5.46 -38.04
CA LEU A 156 -28.95 -4.02 -37.81
C LEU A 156 -29.81 -3.35 -38.86
N ASP A 157 -30.68 -2.45 -38.43
CA ASP A 157 -31.32 -1.50 -39.31
C ASP A 157 -30.37 -0.32 -39.48
N THR A 158 -29.89 -0.12 -40.71
CA THR A 158 -28.87 0.89 -41.03
C THR A 158 -29.36 1.80 -42.14
N GLU A 159 -28.96 3.05 -42.07
CA GLU A 159 -29.27 4.05 -43.10
C GLU A 159 -27.96 4.56 -43.70
N LEU A 160 -27.81 4.34 -45.01
CA LEU A 160 -26.76 4.89 -45.85
C LEU A 160 -27.18 6.28 -46.33
N VAL A 161 -26.29 7.24 -46.15
CA VAL A 161 -26.42 8.59 -46.70
C VAL A 161 -25.29 8.81 -47.70
N ALA A 162 -25.65 9.06 -48.96
CA ALA A 162 -24.70 9.29 -50.05
C ALA A 162 -24.96 10.64 -50.73
N VAL A 163 -23.90 11.42 -50.91
CA VAL A 163 -23.92 12.72 -51.59
C VAL A 163 -22.97 12.66 -52.79
N PRO A 164 -23.40 13.02 -54.01
CA PRO A 164 -22.51 13.12 -55.17
C PRO A 164 -21.31 14.02 -54.87
N ARG A 165 -20.11 13.57 -55.24
CA ARG A 165 -18.88 14.31 -54.96
C ARG A 165 -18.89 15.71 -55.58
N ALA A 166 -19.47 15.87 -56.77
CA ALA A 166 -19.62 17.17 -57.42
C ALA A 166 -20.48 18.16 -56.61
N SER A 167 -21.61 17.71 -56.03
CA SER A 167 -22.46 18.59 -55.21
C SER A 167 -21.81 18.90 -53.87
N PHE A 168 -21.10 17.93 -53.28
CA PHE A 168 -20.32 18.13 -52.06
C PHE A 168 -19.20 19.16 -52.27
N ASP A 169 -18.40 19.01 -53.33
CA ASP A 169 -17.28 19.90 -53.63
C ASP A 169 -17.78 21.30 -53.99
N ALA A 170 -18.91 21.43 -54.70
CA ALA A 170 -19.55 22.71 -55.00
C ALA A 170 -20.05 23.43 -53.73
N ALA A 171 -20.69 22.70 -52.80
CA ALA A 171 -21.13 23.26 -51.53
C ALA A 171 -19.95 23.72 -50.66
N LEU A 172 -18.84 22.99 -50.70
CA LEU A 172 -17.62 23.37 -50.00
C LEU A 172 -16.97 24.62 -50.63
N ALA A 173 -16.93 24.69 -51.96
CA ALA A 173 -16.42 25.85 -52.69
C ALA A 173 -17.28 27.10 -52.43
N GLY A 174 -18.61 26.95 -52.32
CA GLY A 174 -19.54 28.04 -52.02
C GLY A 174 -19.34 28.68 -50.63
N LEU A 175 -18.68 27.99 -49.70
CA LEU A 175 -18.30 28.54 -48.39
C LEU A 175 -16.99 29.34 -48.41
N GLY A 176 -16.18 29.23 -49.47
CA GLY A 176 -14.86 29.88 -49.55
C GLY A 176 -13.98 29.54 -48.34
N ASP A 177 -13.42 30.56 -47.70
CA ASP A 177 -12.48 30.42 -46.57
C ASP A 177 -13.09 29.70 -45.35
N LEU A 178 -14.42 29.72 -45.19
CA LEU A 178 -15.09 29.03 -44.10
C LEU A 178 -14.96 27.51 -44.20
N ALA A 179 -14.80 26.96 -45.41
CA ALA A 179 -14.62 25.53 -45.64
C ALA A 179 -13.44 24.96 -44.83
N GLY A 180 -12.35 25.73 -44.71
CA GLY A 180 -11.17 25.34 -43.94
C GLY A 180 -11.42 25.28 -42.43
N SER A 181 -12.50 25.87 -41.92
CA SER A 181 -12.82 25.88 -40.48
C SER A 181 -13.76 24.76 -40.03
N LEU A 182 -14.27 23.96 -40.98
CA LEU A 182 -15.24 22.90 -40.72
C LEU A 182 -14.62 21.69 -40.00
N VAL A 183 -15.37 21.14 -39.04
CA VAL A 183 -15.05 19.90 -38.32
C VAL A 183 -15.80 18.70 -38.92
N GLY A 184 -16.92 18.95 -39.61
CA GLY A 184 -17.73 17.93 -40.27
C GLY A 184 -18.70 18.48 -41.31
N VAL A 185 -19.27 17.58 -42.09
CA VAL A 185 -20.36 17.88 -43.05
C VAL A 185 -21.46 16.85 -42.81
N ASP A 186 -22.67 17.33 -42.55
CA ASP A 186 -23.87 16.53 -42.34
C ASP A 186 -24.89 16.88 -43.44
N ALA A 187 -25.93 16.07 -43.60
CA ALA A 187 -27.06 16.36 -44.48
C ALA A 187 -28.34 16.50 -43.67
N SER A 188 -29.27 17.31 -44.14
CA SER A 188 -30.59 17.47 -43.51
C SER A 188 -31.59 16.43 -44.02
N ASP A 189 -32.57 16.10 -43.20
CA ASP A 189 -33.79 15.43 -43.63
C ASP A 189 -34.77 16.44 -44.27
N GLY A 190 -35.93 15.94 -44.73
CA GLY A 190 -36.98 16.77 -45.32
C GLY A 190 -37.60 17.80 -44.36
N ALA A 191 -37.39 17.66 -43.05
CA ALA A 191 -37.81 18.62 -42.03
C ALA A 191 -36.70 19.63 -41.68
N GLY A 192 -35.53 19.55 -42.32
CA GLY A 192 -34.38 20.40 -42.06
C GLY A 192 -33.55 20.00 -40.84
N SER A 193 -33.83 18.84 -40.23
CA SER A 193 -33.07 18.31 -39.10
C SER A 193 -31.84 17.54 -39.58
N PRO A 194 -30.69 17.63 -38.90
CA PRO A 194 -29.48 16.93 -39.32
C PRO A 194 -29.63 15.41 -39.13
N LEU A 195 -29.14 14.64 -40.11
CA LEU A 195 -29.15 13.16 -40.07
C LEU A 195 -28.13 12.60 -39.07
N GLY A 196 -27.17 13.41 -38.60
CA GLY A 196 -26.19 12.97 -37.60
C GLY A 196 -25.11 12.06 -38.19
N VAL A 197 -24.85 12.20 -39.48
CA VAL A 197 -23.76 11.53 -40.21
C VAL A 197 -22.61 12.51 -40.44
N ASN A 198 -21.40 12.01 -40.72
CA ASN A 198 -20.26 12.85 -41.07
C ASN A 198 -19.64 12.44 -42.41
N LEU A 199 -20.10 13.14 -43.45
CA LEU A 199 -19.68 12.98 -44.83
C LEU A 199 -18.28 13.55 -45.11
N LEU A 200 -17.70 14.34 -44.19
CA LEU A 200 -16.36 14.89 -44.34
C LEU A 200 -15.32 13.76 -44.22
N PRO A 201 -14.44 13.56 -45.22
CA PRO A 201 -13.38 12.55 -45.17
C PRO A 201 -12.43 12.79 -44.00
N ALA A 202 -11.87 11.71 -43.43
CA ALA A 202 -11.04 11.80 -42.23
C ALA A 202 -9.79 12.65 -42.44
N GLU A 203 -9.30 12.70 -43.68
CA GLU A 203 -8.11 13.44 -44.13
C GLU A 203 -8.33 14.96 -44.12
N LEU A 204 -9.58 15.39 -44.34
CA LEU A 204 -9.98 16.80 -44.39
C LEU A 204 -10.48 17.33 -43.05
N ARG A 205 -10.68 16.45 -42.05
CA ARG A 205 -11.15 16.84 -40.71
C ARG A 205 -10.04 17.58 -39.98
N ARG A 206 -10.13 18.92 -39.91
CA ARG A 206 -9.28 19.69 -38.99
C ARG A 206 -9.61 19.30 -37.55
N ARG A 207 -8.58 18.88 -36.81
CA ARG A 207 -8.65 18.69 -35.36
C ARG A 207 -8.71 20.07 -34.68
N ARG A 208 -9.90 20.70 -34.63
CA ARG A 208 -10.13 21.77 -33.65
C ARG A 208 -9.85 21.15 -32.28
N HIS A 209 -9.03 21.81 -31.47
CA HIS A 209 -8.63 21.31 -30.15
C HIS A 209 -9.88 20.99 -29.35
N ASP A 210 -10.14 19.70 -29.12
CA ASP A 210 -11.28 19.23 -28.36
C ASP A 210 -11.09 19.73 -26.92
N PRO A 211 -11.94 20.63 -26.40
CA PRO A 211 -11.83 21.08 -25.02
C PRO A 211 -11.95 19.90 -24.04
N LEU A 212 -12.49 18.75 -24.43
CA LEU A 212 -12.50 17.55 -23.61
C LEU A 212 -11.10 16.93 -23.45
N SER A 213 -10.15 17.22 -24.35
CA SER A 213 -8.78 16.71 -24.25
C SER A 213 -8.05 17.29 -23.04
N THR A 214 -8.26 18.57 -22.71
CA THR A 214 -7.69 19.17 -21.50
C THR A 214 -8.36 18.63 -20.25
N TRP A 215 -9.68 18.43 -20.27
CA TRP A 215 -10.40 17.79 -19.16
C TRP A 215 -9.94 16.36 -18.89
N LYS A 216 -9.58 15.58 -19.92
CA LYS A 216 -8.98 14.24 -19.75
C LYS A 216 -7.67 14.32 -18.95
N TRP A 217 -6.82 15.31 -19.23
CA TRP A 217 -5.57 15.52 -18.49
C TRP A 217 -5.80 16.04 -17.07
N VAL A 218 -6.76 16.95 -16.87
CA VAL A 218 -7.14 17.41 -15.53
C VAL A 218 -7.65 16.24 -14.68
N LEU A 219 -8.54 15.42 -15.24
CA LEU A 219 -9.09 14.26 -14.53
C LEU A 219 -8.00 13.21 -14.25
N ALA A 220 -7.07 13.00 -15.18
CA ALA A 220 -5.90 12.16 -14.96
C ALA A 220 -5.01 12.71 -13.83
N GLY A 221 -4.78 14.01 -13.79
CA GLY A 221 -4.03 14.67 -12.72
C GLY A 221 -4.69 14.49 -11.35
N VAL A 222 -6.01 14.66 -11.27
CA VAL A 222 -6.78 14.42 -10.03
C VAL A 222 -6.70 12.94 -9.62
N ALA A 223 -6.81 12.01 -10.56
CA ALA A 223 -6.68 10.58 -10.27
C ALA A 223 -5.29 10.22 -9.73
N VAL A 224 -4.23 10.79 -10.30
CA VAL A 224 -2.85 10.61 -9.80
C VAL A 224 -2.70 11.22 -8.41
N LEU A 225 -3.22 12.42 -8.17
CA LEU A 225 -3.19 13.06 -6.86
C LEU A 225 -3.90 12.20 -5.80
N ALA A 226 -5.07 11.65 -6.13
CA ALA A 226 -5.82 10.75 -5.25
C ALA A 226 -5.06 9.45 -4.95
N LEU A 227 -4.38 8.89 -5.96
CA LEU A 227 -3.49 7.75 -5.79
C LEU A 227 -2.33 8.06 -4.84
N VAL A 228 -1.65 9.19 -5.04
CA VAL A 228 -0.54 9.63 -4.19
C VAL A 228 -1.01 9.87 -2.76
N ALA A 229 -2.14 10.55 -2.57
CA ALA A 229 -2.74 10.76 -1.25
C ALA A 229 -3.11 9.43 -0.56
N GLY A 230 -3.68 8.48 -1.31
CA GLY A 230 -3.99 7.14 -0.80
C GLY A 230 -2.73 6.36 -0.38
N LEU A 231 -1.68 6.37 -1.22
CA LEU A 231 -0.39 5.75 -0.89
C LEU A 231 0.25 6.40 0.34
N TRP A 232 0.19 7.73 0.44
CA TRP A 232 0.69 8.47 1.59
C TRP A 232 -0.02 8.08 2.88
N GLN A 233 -1.36 8.00 2.84
CA GLN A 233 -2.16 7.59 4.00
C GLN A 233 -1.87 6.15 4.44
N VAL A 234 -1.61 5.24 3.50
CA VAL A 234 -1.17 3.87 3.83
C VAL A 234 0.20 3.86 4.50
N LEU A 235 1.13 4.68 4.01
CA LEU A 235 2.48 4.77 4.57
C LEU A 235 2.45 5.34 6.00
N ASP A 236 1.68 6.40 6.20
CA ASP A 236 1.50 7.06 7.50
C ASP A 236 0.86 6.14 8.52
N ASN A 237 -0.21 5.43 8.13
CA ASN A 237 -0.85 4.43 8.98
C ASN A 237 0.13 3.30 9.37
N ARG A 238 0.98 2.85 8.43
CA ARG A 238 2.01 1.83 8.74
C ARG A 238 3.09 2.34 9.68
N ARG A 239 3.50 3.60 9.56
CA ARG A 239 4.46 4.23 10.49
C ARG A 239 3.86 4.35 11.89
N ALA A 240 2.64 4.85 12.00
CA ALA A 240 1.94 4.96 13.28
C ALA A 240 1.77 3.59 13.98
N VAL A 241 1.44 2.53 13.23
CA VAL A 241 1.35 1.16 13.76
C VAL A 241 2.73 0.64 14.20
N ALA A 242 3.79 0.91 13.43
CA ALA A 242 5.15 0.48 13.79
C ALA A 242 5.66 1.20 15.05
N GLU A 243 5.41 2.50 15.19
CA GLU A 243 5.74 3.29 16.38
C GLU A 243 4.97 2.80 17.61
N ALA A 244 3.68 2.51 17.47
CA ALA A 244 2.89 1.94 18.55
C ALA A 244 3.40 0.56 18.98
N PHE A 245 3.85 -0.28 18.04
CA PHE A 245 4.44 -1.58 18.34
C PHE A 245 5.81 -1.43 19.02
N ALA A 246 6.67 -0.53 18.54
CA ALA A 246 7.96 -0.24 19.16
C ALA A 246 7.78 0.22 20.63
N ALA A 247 6.83 1.13 20.88
CA ALA A 247 6.51 1.58 22.23
C ALA A 247 6.04 0.42 23.14
N GLN A 248 5.26 -0.53 22.62
CA GLN A 248 4.85 -1.71 23.38
C GLN A 248 6.03 -2.66 23.68
N VAL A 249 6.93 -2.85 22.72
CA VAL A 249 8.13 -3.69 22.90
C VAL A 249 9.05 -3.06 23.95
N ASP A 250 9.29 -1.75 23.88
CA ASP A 250 10.12 -1.05 24.86
C ASP A 250 9.53 -1.14 26.27
N ALA A 251 8.21 -0.96 26.41
CA ALA A 251 7.54 -1.12 27.70
C ALA A 251 7.72 -2.55 28.28
N ARG A 252 7.60 -3.58 27.44
CA ARG A 252 7.84 -4.98 27.87
C ARG A 252 9.31 -5.27 28.14
N ALA A 253 10.23 -4.66 27.38
CA ALA A 253 11.66 -4.80 27.59
C ALA A 253 12.11 -4.21 28.94
N VAL A 254 11.52 -3.08 29.35
CA VAL A 254 11.74 -2.50 30.69
C VAL A 254 11.28 -3.47 31.78
N GLN A 255 10.10 -4.07 31.65
CA GLN A 255 9.61 -5.08 32.61
C GLN A 255 10.52 -6.33 32.65
N ALA A 256 10.97 -6.81 31.49
CA ALA A 256 11.88 -7.94 31.40
C ALA A 256 13.25 -7.64 32.04
N ARG A 257 13.78 -6.42 31.88
CA ARG A 257 15.02 -5.98 32.55
C ARG A 257 14.88 -6.00 34.07
N VAL A 258 13.75 -5.58 34.62
CA VAL A 258 13.50 -5.64 36.07
C VAL A 258 13.47 -7.09 36.58
N VAL A 259 12.85 -8.00 35.84
CA VAL A 259 12.83 -9.43 36.21
C VAL A 259 14.23 -10.04 36.08
N ALA A 260 15.00 -9.65 35.06
CA ALA A 260 16.37 -10.12 34.88
C ALA A 260 17.30 -9.64 36.01
N THR A 261 17.20 -8.38 36.45
CA THR A 261 18.00 -7.88 37.58
C THR A 261 17.62 -8.55 38.89
N GLN A 262 16.33 -8.81 39.14
CA GLN A 262 15.89 -9.56 40.32
C GLN A 262 16.39 -11.01 40.32
N ARG A 263 16.37 -11.69 39.17
CA ARG A 263 16.96 -13.03 39.06
C ARG A 263 18.47 -13.02 39.30
N GLN A 264 19.18 -12.03 38.78
CA GLN A 264 20.62 -11.89 39.01
C GLN A 264 20.92 -11.73 40.50
N GLN A 265 20.16 -10.89 41.21
CA GLN A 265 20.31 -10.74 42.66
C GLN A 265 20.07 -12.04 43.43
N LEU A 266 19.09 -12.85 43.01
CA LEU A 266 18.86 -14.17 43.61
C LEU A 266 20.03 -15.13 43.36
N VAL A 267 20.59 -15.13 42.16
CA VAL A 267 21.77 -15.95 41.83
C VAL A 267 22.97 -15.49 42.66
N ASP A 268 23.24 -14.19 42.73
CA ASP A 268 24.36 -13.62 43.48
C ASP A 268 24.27 -13.97 44.99
N ILE A 269 23.05 -13.97 45.56
CA ILE A 269 22.83 -14.37 46.96
C ILE A 269 23.08 -15.87 47.15
N VAL A 270 22.54 -16.71 46.26
CA VAL A 270 22.69 -18.17 46.35
C VAL A 270 24.16 -18.58 46.17
N GLU A 271 24.85 -18.05 45.16
CA GLU A 271 26.27 -18.28 44.95
C GLU A 271 27.13 -17.72 46.11
N GLY A 272 26.76 -16.55 46.64
CA GLY A 272 27.40 -15.98 47.82
C GLY A 272 27.29 -16.87 49.06
N THR A 273 26.14 -17.48 49.30
CA THR A 273 25.96 -18.43 50.42
C THR A 273 26.77 -19.71 50.24
N ALA A 274 26.78 -20.27 49.02
CA ALA A 274 27.56 -21.48 48.72
C ALA A 274 29.07 -21.26 48.87
N PHE A 275 29.58 -20.10 48.45
CA PHE A 275 30.99 -19.73 48.64
C PHE A 275 31.36 -19.57 50.12
N LEU A 276 30.50 -18.94 50.92
CA LEU A 276 30.71 -18.79 52.36
C LEU A 276 30.68 -20.12 53.10
N ASP A 277 29.76 -21.01 52.74
CA ASP A 277 29.68 -22.36 53.32
C ASP A 277 30.91 -23.21 52.95
N GLN A 278 31.40 -23.12 51.71
CA GLN A 278 32.62 -23.81 51.27
C GLN A 278 33.86 -23.27 51.98
N ALA A 279 34.02 -21.95 52.10
CA ALA A 279 35.11 -21.33 52.85
C ALA A 279 35.08 -21.69 54.35
N ARG A 280 33.89 -21.96 54.90
CA ARG A 280 33.72 -22.41 56.28
C ARG A 280 34.05 -23.89 56.46
N ALA A 281 33.79 -24.73 55.45
CA ALA A 281 34.11 -26.15 55.45
C ALA A 281 35.61 -26.46 55.23
N GLU A 282 36.38 -25.53 54.65
CA GLU A 282 37.83 -25.67 54.44
C GLU A 282 38.67 -25.47 55.72
N ARG A 283 38.06 -24.98 56.81
CA ARG A 283 38.74 -24.78 58.10
C ARG A 283 38.41 -25.92 59.06
N PRO A 284 39.42 -26.55 59.71
CA PRO A 284 39.16 -27.54 60.75
C PRO A 284 38.34 -26.91 61.88
N THR A 285 37.32 -27.62 62.36
CA THR A 285 36.41 -27.05 63.36
C THR A 285 37.16 -26.84 64.68
N SER A 286 36.87 -25.76 65.41
CA SER A 286 37.54 -25.46 66.69
C SER A 286 37.44 -26.61 67.71
N ILE A 287 36.41 -27.46 67.56
CA ILE A 287 36.17 -28.64 68.38
C ILE A 287 37.17 -29.76 68.05
N GLU A 288 37.46 -30.02 66.77
CA GLU A 288 38.45 -31.01 66.34
C GLU A 288 39.86 -30.64 66.79
N VAL A 289 40.22 -29.36 66.70
CA VAL A 289 41.51 -28.85 67.19
C VAL A 289 41.62 -29.04 68.70
N LEU A 290 40.56 -28.76 69.47
CA LEU A 290 40.57 -28.91 70.92
C LEU A 290 40.61 -30.39 71.36
N ASP A 291 39.92 -31.29 70.64
CA ASP A 291 39.97 -32.74 70.90
C ASP A 291 41.38 -33.29 70.68
N GLU A 292 42.01 -32.99 69.55
CA GLU A 292 43.39 -33.45 69.28
C GLU A 292 44.39 -32.85 70.28
N LEU A 293 44.19 -31.60 70.71
CA LEU A 293 45.00 -30.99 71.78
C LEU A 293 44.87 -31.76 73.09
N SER A 294 43.64 -32.11 73.48
CA SER A 294 43.38 -32.83 74.72
C SER A 294 44.01 -34.24 74.72
N ARG A 295 44.08 -34.91 73.56
CA ARG A 295 44.69 -36.23 73.43
C ARG A 295 46.21 -36.22 73.49
N ARG A 296 46.86 -35.14 73.01
CA ARG A 296 48.32 -35.06 72.92
C ARG A 296 48.99 -34.40 74.11
N LEU A 297 48.24 -33.65 74.91
CA LEU A 297 48.78 -33.04 76.12
C LEU A 297 48.92 -34.08 77.23
N PRO A 298 50.11 -34.20 77.85
CA PRO A 298 50.27 -35.10 78.99
C PRO A 298 49.46 -34.60 80.19
N GLY A 299 48.94 -35.52 81.01
CA GLY A 299 48.09 -35.20 82.17
C GLY A 299 48.78 -34.38 83.29
N ASN A 300 50.08 -34.08 83.15
CA ASN A 300 50.85 -33.22 84.06
C ASN A 300 51.07 -31.79 83.51
N THR A 301 50.38 -31.42 82.42
CA THR A 301 50.47 -30.10 81.78
C THR A 301 49.15 -29.34 81.94
N TYR A 302 49.22 -28.08 82.34
CA TYR A 302 48.05 -27.21 82.57
C TYR A 302 47.99 -26.11 81.52
N LEU A 303 46.82 -25.93 80.88
CA LEU A 303 46.58 -24.86 79.92
C LEU A 303 45.90 -23.66 80.57
N GLU A 304 46.45 -22.47 80.36
CA GLU A 304 45.87 -21.21 80.82
C GLU A 304 45.01 -20.56 79.73
N LYS A 305 45.50 -20.58 78.48
CA LYS A 305 44.82 -19.94 77.35
C LYS A 305 45.09 -20.71 76.06
N VAL A 306 44.03 -20.97 75.31
CA VAL A 306 44.09 -21.45 73.92
C VAL A 306 43.42 -20.38 73.06
N GLY A 307 44.16 -19.85 72.08
CA GLY A 307 43.68 -18.87 71.12
C GLY A 307 43.82 -19.42 69.70
N ILE A 308 42.77 -19.30 68.91
CA ILE A 308 42.78 -19.62 67.48
C ILE A 308 42.48 -18.31 66.75
N GLU A 309 43.48 -17.78 66.05
CA GLU A 309 43.37 -16.55 65.27
C GLU A 309 43.73 -16.86 63.80
N GLY A 310 42.71 -16.94 62.96
CA GLY A 310 42.88 -17.38 61.56
C GLY A 310 43.46 -18.79 61.49
N ASP A 311 44.62 -18.91 60.86
CA ASP A 311 45.35 -20.18 60.71
C ASP A 311 46.42 -20.37 61.78
N ARG A 312 46.44 -19.56 62.85
CA ARG A 312 47.44 -19.67 63.92
C ARG A 312 46.81 -20.12 65.23
N LEU A 313 47.32 -21.23 65.76
CA LEU A 313 47.00 -21.76 67.07
C LEU A 313 48.06 -21.29 68.08
N THR A 314 47.61 -20.59 69.12
CA THR A 314 48.46 -20.13 70.24
C THR A 314 48.02 -20.80 71.53
N ILE A 315 48.97 -21.39 72.24
CA ILE A 315 48.73 -22.16 73.46
C ILE A 315 49.66 -21.62 74.54
N ILE A 316 49.08 -21.25 75.68
CA ILE A 316 49.81 -20.75 76.85
C ILE A 316 49.46 -21.64 78.03
N GLY A 317 50.49 -22.13 78.72
CA GLY A 317 50.31 -23.03 79.85
C GLY A 317 51.57 -23.22 80.68
N TYR A 318 51.49 -24.18 81.61
CA TYR A 318 52.56 -24.57 82.50
C TYR A 318 52.82 -26.07 82.34
N SER A 319 54.08 -26.45 82.18
CA SER A 319 54.47 -27.85 82.02
C SER A 319 55.78 -28.12 82.77
N PRO A 320 55.97 -29.34 83.31
CA PRO A 320 57.26 -29.73 83.88
C PRO A 320 58.34 -29.95 82.79
N GLU A 321 57.95 -30.16 81.53
CA GLU A 321 58.85 -30.45 80.41
C GLU A 321 58.47 -29.63 79.16
N ALA A 322 58.56 -28.30 79.25
CA ALA A 322 58.11 -27.38 78.19
C ALA A 322 58.77 -27.64 76.81
N SER A 323 60.04 -28.05 76.79
CA SER A 323 60.76 -28.36 75.54
C SER A 323 60.33 -29.69 74.90
N ALA A 324 59.86 -30.66 75.70
CA ALA A 324 59.39 -31.96 75.20
C ALA A 324 58.00 -31.86 74.54
N LEU A 325 57.19 -30.88 74.95
CA LEU A 325 55.86 -30.61 74.36
C LEU A 325 55.92 -30.31 72.86
N VAL A 326 56.99 -29.68 72.37
CA VAL A 326 57.17 -29.42 70.93
C VAL A 326 57.20 -30.74 70.15
N GLY A 327 57.93 -31.74 70.66
CA GLY A 327 58.01 -33.06 70.04
C GLY A 327 56.69 -33.84 70.09
N LEU A 328 55.94 -33.74 71.20
CA LEU A 328 54.62 -34.39 71.34
C LEU A 328 53.54 -33.76 70.45
N MET A 329 53.65 -32.45 70.23
CA MET A 329 52.76 -31.69 69.35
C MET A 329 53.09 -31.89 67.86
N GLN A 330 54.28 -32.42 67.51
CA GLN A 330 54.64 -32.75 66.13
C GLN A 330 53.88 -34.00 65.64
N GLY A 331 53.52 -34.01 64.35
CA GLY A 331 52.83 -35.15 63.72
C GLY A 331 51.30 -35.13 63.82
N SER A 332 50.69 -33.99 64.16
CA SER A 332 49.24 -33.80 63.99
C SER A 332 48.90 -33.58 62.51
N ARG A 333 47.72 -34.05 62.09
CA ARG A 333 47.17 -33.74 60.76
C ARG A 333 46.50 -32.37 60.72
N LEU A 334 46.18 -31.80 61.88
CA LEU A 334 45.42 -30.56 62.03
C LEU A 334 46.30 -29.31 62.18
N TRP A 335 47.60 -29.45 62.46
CA TRP A 335 48.54 -28.33 62.56
C TRP A 335 49.96 -28.73 62.14
N ARG A 336 50.76 -27.74 61.75
CA ARG A 336 52.14 -27.89 61.27
C ARG A 336 53.07 -26.97 62.07
N ALA A 337 54.35 -27.34 62.09
CA ALA A 337 55.44 -26.56 62.68
C ALA A 337 55.16 -26.01 64.10
N PRO A 338 54.82 -26.85 65.10
CA PRO A 338 54.72 -26.39 66.47
C PRO A 338 56.09 -25.87 66.93
N ALA A 339 56.12 -24.66 67.46
CA ALA A 339 57.33 -24.01 67.94
C ALA A 339 57.06 -23.25 69.23
N LEU A 340 58.05 -23.21 70.13
CA LEU A 340 57.98 -22.34 71.31
C LEU A 340 58.23 -20.91 70.87
N SER A 341 57.28 -20.02 71.14
CA SER A 341 57.43 -18.60 70.91
C SER A 341 57.85 -17.92 72.21
N GLY A 342 59.15 -17.66 72.35
CA GLY A 342 59.73 -16.99 73.51
C GLY A 342 60.50 -17.91 74.45
N ALA A 343 61.21 -17.30 75.40
CA ALA A 343 61.98 -18.04 76.40
C ALA A 343 61.03 -18.70 77.42
N VAL A 344 61.28 -19.97 77.73
CA VAL A 344 60.60 -20.69 78.80
C VAL A 344 60.95 -20.03 80.13
N GLN A 345 59.94 -19.60 80.89
CA GLN A 345 60.14 -18.87 82.14
C GLN A 345 59.74 -19.76 83.32
N PRO A 346 60.67 -20.10 84.24
CA PRO A 346 60.33 -20.89 85.42
C PRO A 346 59.47 -20.07 86.38
N ASP A 347 58.31 -20.60 86.78
CA ASP A 347 57.46 -19.98 87.79
C ASP A 347 57.85 -20.48 89.19
N PRO A 348 58.41 -19.61 90.07
CA PRO A 348 58.86 -20.01 91.41
C PRO A 348 57.72 -20.47 92.34
N ARG A 349 56.46 -20.18 92.01
CA ARG A 349 55.29 -20.57 92.82
C ARG A 349 54.83 -22.00 92.54
N THR A 350 54.94 -22.45 91.30
CA THR A 350 54.41 -23.76 90.85
C THR A 350 55.51 -24.79 90.60
N ARG A 351 56.79 -24.38 90.54
CA ARG A 351 57.93 -25.20 90.08
C ARG A 351 57.71 -25.80 88.68
N LEU A 352 56.85 -25.16 87.89
CA LEU A 352 56.57 -25.52 86.51
C LEU A 352 57.06 -24.41 85.59
N ASP A 353 57.36 -24.79 84.36
CA ASP A 353 57.85 -23.89 83.35
C ASP A 353 56.67 -23.32 82.53
N ARG A 354 56.56 -21.99 82.48
CA ARG A 354 55.58 -21.31 81.64
C ARG A 354 56.04 -21.38 80.19
N PHE A 355 55.17 -21.88 79.31
CA PHE A 355 55.43 -21.97 77.89
C PHE A 355 54.38 -21.23 77.08
N THR A 356 54.81 -20.69 75.93
CA THR A 356 53.92 -20.23 74.86
C THR A 356 54.31 -21.01 73.61
N LEU A 357 53.36 -21.78 73.08
CA LEU A 357 53.54 -22.59 71.89
C LEU A 357 52.64 -22.05 70.78
N VAL A 358 53.23 -21.90 69.59
CA VAL A 358 52.52 -21.48 68.39
C VAL A 358 52.60 -22.61 67.36
N ALA A 359 51.51 -22.88 66.67
CA ALA A 359 51.44 -23.81 65.55
C ALA A 359 50.54 -23.23 64.46
N ASP A 360 50.82 -23.58 63.20
CA ASP A 360 49.98 -23.18 62.08
C ASP A 360 48.95 -24.28 61.80
N LEU A 361 47.66 -23.96 61.84
CA LEU A 361 46.57 -24.88 61.52
C LEU A 361 46.68 -25.31 60.06
N ALA A 362 46.52 -26.61 59.82
CA ALA A 362 46.49 -27.15 58.48
C ALA A 362 45.16 -26.76 57.82
N SER A 363 45.20 -25.79 56.91
CA SER A 363 44.15 -25.63 55.91
C SER A 363 44.10 -26.89 55.04
N ALA A 364 42.90 -27.40 54.77
CA ALA A 364 42.73 -28.47 53.79
C ALA A 364 43.38 -28.03 52.47
N PRO A 365 44.11 -28.90 51.75
CA PRO A 365 44.70 -28.51 50.49
C PRO A 365 43.56 -28.11 49.54
N ALA A 366 43.57 -26.85 49.11
CA ALA A 366 42.68 -26.34 48.08
C ALA A 366 42.69 -27.31 46.87
N PRO A 367 41.53 -27.69 46.30
CA PRO A 367 41.54 -28.42 45.05
C PRO A 367 42.28 -27.57 44.01
N ALA A 368 43.27 -28.18 43.36
CA ALA A 368 44.07 -27.54 42.33
C ALA A 368 43.13 -26.90 41.28
N PRO A 369 43.40 -25.65 40.83
CA PRO A 369 42.60 -25.04 39.79
C PRO A 369 42.66 -25.92 38.54
N ALA A 370 41.49 -26.35 38.06
CA ALA A 370 41.35 -27.01 36.78
C ALA A 370 41.95 -26.07 35.72
N GLN A 371 43.13 -26.44 35.22
CA GLN A 371 43.75 -25.77 34.09
C GLN A 371 42.75 -25.77 32.95
N GLY A 372 42.43 -24.56 32.48
CA GLY A 372 41.60 -24.34 31.32
C GLY A 372 42.11 -25.15 30.15
N ALA A 373 41.24 -26.00 29.61
CA ALA A 373 41.38 -26.52 28.27
C ALA A 373 41.15 -25.36 27.29
N ALA A 374 42.21 -24.58 27.09
CA ALA A 374 42.41 -23.79 25.90
C ALA A 374 42.71 -24.76 24.75
N ASN A 375 41.68 -25.29 24.11
CA ASN A 375 41.83 -25.85 22.77
C ASN A 375 41.84 -24.69 21.78
N GLY A 376 43.05 -24.31 21.35
CA GLY A 376 43.29 -23.63 20.08
C GLY A 376 42.72 -24.47 18.94
N ALA A 377 42.04 -23.86 17.96
CA ALA A 377 42.64 -23.12 16.85
C ALA A 377 43.13 -24.05 15.72
N GLY A 378 42.43 -23.93 14.59
CA GLY A 378 42.89 -24.28 13.23
C GLY A 378 42.85 -25.77 12.91
N THR A 379 42.52 -26.24 11.72
CA THR A 379 42.32 -25.67 10.36
C THR A 379 42.08 -26.93 9.48
N PRO A 380 41.85 -26.88 8.16
CA PRO A 380 41.57 -25.76 7.26
C PRO A 380 40.18 -25.81 6.59
#